data_AF-A0A1G7G8Q4-F1
#
_entry.id   AF-A0A1G7G8Q4-F1
#
_cell.length_a   1.000
_cell.length_b   1.000
_cell.length_c   1.000
_cell.angle_alpha   90.00
_cell.angle_beta   90.00
_cell.angle_gamma   90.00
#
_symmetry.space_group_name_H-M   'P 1'
#
loop_
_entity.id
_entity.type
_entity.pdbx_description
1 polymer ?
#
loop_
_entity_poly.entity_id
_entity_poly.type
_entity_poly.pdbx_seq_one_letter_code
_entity_poly.pdbx_strand_id
1 'polypeptide(L)'
;MARQFQVYKGLQRPLVYRGFKGKFIYWGVASLLAGLVLGALTMALVNMWLGLIVLIAAVAGGLIFIAAKQKQGLHIKARPTGIFIHQVNFKNLSRYGRKTSL
;
A
#
# COMPACT_ATOMS: atom_id res chain seq x y z
N MET A 1 -30.71 -7.45 -28.47
CA MET A 1 -29.89 -7.75 -27.27
C MET A 1 -28.80 -6.69 -27.16
N ALA A 2 -28.85 -5.80 -26.16
CA ALA A 2 -27.85 -4.73 -25.99
C ALA A 2 -26.52 -5.31 -25.47
N ARG A 3 -25.38 -4.89 -26.05
CA ARG A 3 -24.06 -5.29 -25.55
C ARG A 3 -23.80 -4.66 -24.19
N GLN A 4 -23.71 -5.48 -23.14
CA GLN A 4 -23.31 -5.04 -21.81
C GLN A 4 -21.78 -4.97 -21.76
N PHE A 5 -21.24 -3.77 -21.56
CA PHE A 5 -19.80 -3.58 -21.32
C PHE A 5 -19.52 -3.68 -19.82
N GLN A 6 -18.42 -4.34 -19.45
CA GLN A 6 -17.95 -4.40 -18.07
C GLN A 6 -17.48 -2.99 -17.65
N VAL A 7 -18.37 -2.23 -17.02
CA VAL A 7 -18.03 -0.91 -16.49
C VAL A 7 -17.19 -1.10 -15.24
N TYR A 8 -16.04 -0.42 -15.20
CA TYR A 8 -15.17 -0.39 -14.02
C TYR A 8 -15.94 0.17 -12.82
N LYS A 9 -16.11 -0.64 -11.77
CA LYS A 9 -16.91 -0.29 -10.58
C LYS A 9 -16.16 0.54 -9.53
N GLY A 10 -14.95 1.03 -9.86
CA GLY A 10 -14.06 1.68 -8.91
C GLY A 10 -13.13 0.69 -8.19
N LEU A 11 -12.11 1.23 -7.52
CA LEU A 11 -11.18 0.44 -6.72
C LEU A 11 -11.78 0.21 -5.34
N GLN A 12 -11.81 -1.04 -4.87
CA GLN A 12 -12.30 -1.36 -3.52
C GLN A 12 -11.46 -0.64 -2.45
N ARG A 13 -12.13 -0.05 -1.45
CA ARG A 13 -11.45 0.62 -0.34
C ARG A 13 -10.65 -0.43 0.47
N PRO A 14 -9.34 -0.23 0.70
CA PRO A 14 -8.57 -1.16 1.50
C PRO A 14 -9.02 -1.13 2.96
N LEU A 15 -8.85 -2.25 3.66
CA LEU A 15 -9.08 -2.35 5.11
C LEU A 15 -8.25 -1.29 5.84
N VAL A 16 -8.87 -0.54 6.75
CA VAL A 16 -8.20 0.48 7.57
C VAL A 16 -8.45 0.16 9.03
N TYR A 17 -7.38 0.04 9.82
CA TYR A 17 -7.46 -0.19 11.26
C TYR A 17 -6.52 0.78 11.98
N ARG A 18 -7.07 1.61 12.87
CA ARG A 18 -6.32 2.60 13.68
C ARG A 18 -5.30 3.42 12.86
N GLY A 19 -5.68 3.82 11.64
CA GLY A 19 -4.83 4.60 10.74
C GLY A 19 -3.92 3.79 9.82
N PHE A 20 -3.69 2.50 10.09
CA PHE A 20 -2.94 1.61 9.20
C PHE A 20 -3.83 1.02 8.11
N LYS A 21 -3.30 0.88 6.89
CA LYS A 21 -4.07 0.42 5.71
C LYS A 21 -3.52 -0.88 5.13
N GLY A 22 -4.39 -1.85 4.89
CA GLY A 22 -4.09 -3.11 4.20
C GLY A 22 -2.84 -3.80 4.77
N LYS A 23 -1.84 -4.06 3.90
CA LYS A 23 -0.60 -4.76 4.25
C LYS A 23 0.15 -4.17 5.46
N PHE A 24 0.04 -2.87 5.71
CA PHE A 24 0.77 -2.23 6.80
C PHE A 24 0.25 -2.63 8.18
N ILE A 25 -1.00 -3.11 8.28
CA ILE A 25 -1.54 -3.69 9.52
C ILE A 25 -0.76 -4.97 9.87
N TYR A 26 -0.53 -5.83 8.87
CA TYR A 26 0.25 -7.05 9.07
C TYR A 26 1.69 -6.75 9.49
N TRP A 27 2.35 -5.80 8.81
CA TRP A 27 3.69 -5.35 9.21
C TRP A 27 3.71 -4.75 10.62
N GLY A 28 2.66 -4.02 11.01
CA GLY A 28 2.53 -3.48 12.37
C GLY A 28 2.48 -4.57 13.43
N VAL A 29 1.63 -5.58 13.22
CA VAL A 29 1.55 -6.75 14.13
C VAL A 29 2.86 -7.53 14.15
N ALA A 30 3.47 -7.76 12.99
CA ALA A 30 4.77 -8.42 12.90
C ALA A 30 5.85 -7.67 13.69
N SER A 31 5.87 -6.34 13.63
CA SER A 31 6.79 -5.51 14.42
C SER A 31 6.54 -5.63 15.92
N LEU A 32 5.28 -5.73 16.36
CA LEU A 32 4.94 -5.92 17.76
C LEU A 32 5.45 -7.28 18.28
N LEU A 33 5.17 -8.34 17.53
CA LEU A 33 5.59 -9.70 17.90
C LEU A 33 7.11 -9.85 17.89
N ALA A 34 7.78 -9.34 16.84
CA ALA A 34 9.23 -9.39 16.74
C ALA A 34 9.90 -8.57 17.86
N GLY A 35 9.38 -7.37 18.14
CA GLY A 35 9.88 -6.54 19.24
C GLY A 35 9.72 -7.21 20.60
N LEU A 36 8.58 -7.88 20.84
CA LEU A 36 8.35 -8.64 22.07
C LEU A 36 9.36 -9.77 22.24
N VAL A 37 9.57 -10.59 21.19
CA VAL A 37 10.52 -11.71 21.24
C VAL A 37 11.95 -11.20 21.44
N LEU A 38 12.38 -10.19 20.68
CA LEU A 38 13.72 -9.60 20.82
C LEU A 38 13.93 -9.00 22.21
N GLY A 39 12.98 -8.20 22.69
CA GLY A 39 13.04 -7.59 24.01
C GLY A 39 13.10 -8.63 25.12
N ALA A 40 12.26 -9.66 25.07
CA ALA A 40 12.24 -10.75 26.05
C ALA A 40 13.56 -11.56 26.04
N LEU A 41 14.09 -11.88 24.86
CA LEU A 41 15.38 -12.57 24.74
C LEU A 41 16.52 -11.73 25.32
N THR A 42 16.58 -10.43 25.01
CA THR A 42 17.60 -9.53 25.58
C THR A 42 17.44 -9.38 27.09
N MET A 43 16.20 -9.34 27.58
CA MET A 43 15.88 -9.28 29.00
C MET A 43 16.40 -10.52 29.74
N ALA A 44 16.22 -11.70 29.16
CA ALA A 44 16.62 -12.98 29.74
C ALA A 44 18.13 -13.25 29.65
N LEU A 45 18.78 -12.86 28.55
CA LEU A 45 20.16 -13.25 28.26
C LEU A 45 21.21 -12.21 28.67
N VAL A 46 20.83 -10.92 28.70
CA VAL A 46 21.80 -9.82 28.88
C VAL A 46 21.53 -9.05 30.15
N ASN A 47 20.41 -8.31 30.19
CA ASN A 47 20.03 -7.49 31.35
C ASN A 47 18.58 -7.05 31.20
N MET A 48 17.85 -7.03 32.33
CA MET A 48 16.44 -6.64 32.37
C MET A 48 16.19 -5.23 31.81
N TRP A 49 17.02 -4.26 32.20
CA TRP A 49 16.88 -2.86 31.77
C TRP A 49 17.18 -2.66 30.29
N LEU A 50 18.20 -3.36 29.76
CA LEU A 50 18.50 -3.33 28.33
C LEU A 50 17.38 -3.98 27.51
N GLY A 51 16.83 -5.10 27.98
CA GLY A 51 15.69 -5.75 27.34
C GLY A 51 14.47 -4.83 27.25
N LEU A 52 14.18 -4.05 28.30
CA LEU A 52 13.10 -3.06 28.27
C LEU A 52 13.34 -1.95 27.23
N ILE A 53 14.55 -1.41 27.16
CA ILE A 53 14.91 -0.38 26.18
C ILE A 53 14.76 -0.93 24.75
N VAL A 54 15.27 -2.14 24.51
CA VAL A 54 15.16 -2.82 23.21
C VAL A 54 13.70 -3.06 22.84
N LEU A 55 12.87 -3.51 23.78
CA LEU A 55 11.44 -3.73 23.55
C LEU A 55 10.74 -2.43 23.10
N ILE A 56 10.94 -1.35 23.84
CA ILE A 56 10.34 -0.04 23.54
C ILE A 56 10.85 0.47 22.18
N ALA A 57 12.16 0.42 21.96
CA ALA A 57 12.77 0.90 20.72
C ALA A 57 12.30 0.10 19.49
N ALA A 58 12.24 -1.23 19.59
CA ALA A 58 11.80 -2.09 18.50
C ALA A 58 10.32 -1.87 18.16
N VAL A 59 9.45 -1.81 19.18
CA VAL A 59 8.01 -1.60 18.98
C VAL A 59 7.72 -0.19 18.48
N ALA A 60 8.18 0.85 19.19
CA ALA A 60 7.89 2.23 18.81
C ALA A 60 8.58 2.59 17.48
N GLY A 61 9.86 2.24 17.33
CA GLY A 61 10.62 2.47 16.11
C GLY A 61 10.03 1.75 14.90
N GLY A 62 9.64 0.49 15.07
CA GLY A 62 9.01 -0.29 14.00
C GLY A 62 7.65 0.29 13.57
N LEU A 63 6.79 0.66 14.52
CA LEU A 63 5.51 1.30 14.20
C LEU A 63 5.69 2.66 13.51
N ILE A 64 6.63 3.49 13.96
CA ILE A 64 6.96 4.78 13.32
C ILE A 64 7.48 4.55 11.90
N PHE A 65 8.38 3.59 11.71
CA PHE A 65 8.92 3.25 10.40
C PHE A 65 7.83 2.80 9.42
N ILE A 66 6.93 1.93 9.88
CA ILE A 66 5.81 1.43 9.06
C ILE A 66 4.85 2.57 8.73
N ALA A 67 4.54 3.44 9.68
CA ALA A 67 3.70 4.61 9.45
C ALA A 67 4.32 5.57 8.42
N ALA A 68 5.64 5.78 8.48
CA ALA A 68 6.37 6.57 7.49
C ALA A 68 6.33 5.92 6.09
N LYS A 69 6.54 4.60 6.00
CA LYS A 69 6.43 3.85 4.74
C LYS A 69 5.02 3.86 4.18
N GLN A 70 4.00 3.85 5.02
CA GLN A 70 2.60 3.92 4.57
C GLN A 70 2.31 5.22 3.82
N LYS A 71 2.95 6.34 4.17
CA LYS A 71 2.79 7.63 3.47
C LYS A 71 3.22 7.56 2.00
N GLN A 72 4.09 6.61 1.63
CA GLN A 72 4.56 6.42 0.25
C GLN A 72 3.54 5.70 -0.65
N GLY A 73 2.49 5.13 -0.06
CA GLY A 73 1.40 4.45 -0.76
C GLY A 73 1.30 2.97 -0.44
N LEU A 74 0.12 2.39 -0.71
CA LEU A 74 -0.17 0.98 -0.42
C LEU A 74 0.51 0.02 -1.41
N HIS A 75 0.53 0.40 -2.69
CA HIS A 75 1.09 -0.42 -3.76
C HIS A 75 2.37 0.21 -4.29
N ILE A 76 3.35 -0.63 -4.59
CA ILE A 76 4.53 -0.21 -5.33
C ILE A 76 4.06 0.13 -6.74
N LYS A 77 4.33 1.36 -7.16
CA LYS A 77 4.05 1.82 -8.51
C LYS A 77 5.38 2.16 -9.14
N ALA A 78 5.63 1.64 -10.34
CA ALA A 78 6.72 2.16 -11.16
C ALA A 78 6.46 3.65 -11.38
N ARG A 79 7.45 4.49 -11.08
CA ARG A 79 7.43 5.92 -11.38
C ARG A 79 8.51 6.18 -12.43
N PRO A 80 8.28 5.76 -13.68
CA PRO A 80 9.28 5.96 -14.71
C PRO A 80 9.39 7.46 -15.01
N THR A 81 10.61 7.97 -15.02
CA THR A 81 10.92 9.36 -15.38
C THR A 81 11.17 9.42 -16.88
N GLY A 82 10.26 10.06 -17.63
CA GLY A 82 10.38 10.19 -19.08
C GLY A 82 9.13 10.78 -19.73
N ILE A 83 9.25 11.16 -21.00
CA ILE A 83 8.13 11.64 -21.82
C ILE A 83 7.44 10.42 -22.44
N PHE A 84 6.18 10.21 -22.09
CA PHE A 84 5.33 9.15 -22.66
C PHE A 84 4.50 9.71 -23.81
N ILE A 85 4.85 9.36 -25.05
CA ILE A 85 4.05 9.70 -26.23
C ILE A 85 3.05 8.56 -26.48
N HIS A 86 1.80 8.78 -26.11
CA HIS A 86 0.73 7.84 -26.41
C HIS A 86 0.30 8.03 -27.87
N GLN A 87 0.57 7.05 -28.73
CA GLN A 87 0.13 7.12 -30.13
C GLN A 87 -1.39 7.04 -30.19
N VAL A 88 -2.03 8.08 -30.71
CA VAL A 88 -3.48 8.14 -30.84
C VAL A 88 -3.87 7.52 -32.18
N ASN A 89 -4.35 6.28 -32.15
CA ASN A 89 -4.78 5.57 -33.36
C ASN A 89 -6.25 5.90 -33.69
N PHE A 90 -6.45 6.97 -34.46
CA PHE A 90 -7.78 7.45 -34.86
C PHE A 90 -8.37 6.73 -36.10
N LYS A 91 -8.07 5.45 -36.35
CA LYS A 91 -8.55 4.76 -37.56
C LYS A 91 -10.08 4.61 -37.64
N ASN A 92 -10.79 4.72 -36.51
CA ASN A 92 -12.24 4.43 -36.41
C ASN A 92 -13.12 5.61 -35.95
N LEU A 93 -12.57 6.82 -35.73
CA LEU A 93 -13.38 7.96 -35.25
C LEU A 93 -14.39 8.45 -36.30
N SER A 94 -14.07 8.29 -37.58
CA SER A 94 -14.91 8.71 -38.72
C SER A 94 -16.22 7.92 -38.88
N ARG A 95 -16.42 6.83 -38.11
CA ARG A 95 -17.67 6.05 -38.14
C ARG A 95 -18.75 6.56 -37.20
N TYR A 96 -18.42 7.35 -36.18
CA TYR A 96 -19.39 7.79 -35.16
C TYR A 96 -20.12 9.09 -35.55
N GLY A 97 -19.46 9.98 -36.32
CA GLY A 97 -20.06 11.23 -36.79
C GLY A 97 -20.99 11.12 -38.00
N ARG A 98 -21.14 9.92 -38.60
CA ARG A 98 -21.92 9.71 -39.84
C ARG A 98 -23.36 9.23 -39.62
N LYS A 99 -23.86 9.26 -38.36
CA LYS A 99 -25.19 8.75 -37.98
C LYS A 99 -26.20 9.82 -37.55
N THR A 100 -25.97 11.10 -37.84
CA THR A 100 -26.87 12.21 -37.46
C THR A 100 -27.20 13.11 -38.66
N SER A 101 -27.51 12.51 -39.80
CA SER A 101 -28.15 13.20 -40.92
C SER A 101 -29.02 12.20 -41.66
N LEU A 102 -30.28 12.07 -41.23
CA LEU A 102 -31.48 11.70 -42.00
C LEU A 102 -32.68 11.81 -41.04
#